data_AF-A0A2N0ZZD2-F1
#
_entry.id   AF-A0A2N0ZZD2-F1
#
_cell.length_a   1.000
_cell.length_b   1.000
_cell.length_c   1.000
_cell.angle_alpha   90.00
_cell.angle_beta   90.00
_cell.angle_gamma   90.00
#
_symmetry.space_group_name_H-M   'P 1'
#
loop_
_entity.id
_entity.type
_entity.pdbx_description
1 polymer ?
#
loop_
_entity_poly.entity_id
_entity_poly.type
_entity_poly.pdbx_seq_one_letter_code
_entity_poly.pdbx_strand_id
1 'polypeptide(L)'
;MSSALKEQQETILQYLDTTHYIDANSPKAEEKQEAKYKIGKACNKAREILCSDEAFLDWVWSNVIAECPTNIEEVTPNTLISWRMLPKFGTLEQCEVVGFTHISKLLLPKNEQLKAQILDIIETNDVDTAKKLIKALLKPTVDYTPIVADKEQLAETVATVNRLSKDALVALVKAMHQEMTK
;
A
#
# COMPACT_ATOMS: atom_id res chain seq x y z
N MET A 1 22.48 5.85 22.22
CA MET A 1 21.26 6.45 21.61
C MET A 1 20.91 7.73 22.36
N SER A 2 20.54 8.81 21.66
CA SER A 2 20.15 10.07 22.32
C SER A 2 18.82 9.93 23.06
N SER A 3 18.58 10.76 24.08
CA SER A 3 17.31 10.76 24.83
C SER A 3 16.10 11.00 23.93
N ALA A 4 16.22 11.91 22.97
CA ALA A 4 15.16 12.22 22.01
C ALA A 4 14.81 11.04 21.09
N LEU A 5 15.80 10.25 20.64
CA LEU A 5 15.56 9.04 19.85
C LEU A 5 14.93 7.92 20.69
N LYS A 6 15.36 7.79 21.95
CA LYS A 6 14.77 6.81 22.89
C LYS A 6 13.30 7.11 23.14
N GLU A 7 12.92 8.38 23.30
CA GLU A 7 11.52 8.79 23.45
C GLU A 7 10.68 8.40 22.22
N GLN A 8 11.23 8.54 21.01
CA GLN A 8 10.52 8.11 19.79
C GLN A 8 10.40 6.59 19.73
N GLN A 9 11.44 5.85 20.12
CA GLN A 9 11.40 4.37 20.21
C GLN A 9 10.29 3.91 21.16
N GLU A 10 10.26 4.45 22.38
CA GLU A 10 9.27 4.11 23.41
C GLU A 10 7.85 4.42 22.93
N THR A 11 7.66 5.58 22.30
CA THR A 11 6.37 5.96 21.69
C THR A 11 5.94 4.96 20.62
N ILE A 12 6.85 4.55 19.74
CA ILE A 12 6.54 3.59 18.67
C ILE A 12 6.14 2.24 19.28
N LEU A 13 6.96 1.69 20.17
CA LEU A 13 6.70 0.39 20.81
C LEU A 13 5.38 0.39 21.59
N GLN A 14 5.10 1.45 22.36
CA GLN A 14 3.83 1.59 23.10
C GLN A 14 2.61 1.52 22.18
N TYR A 15 2.65 2.20 21.04
CA TYR A 15 1.50 2.25 20.13
C TYR A 15 1.42 1.03 19.21
N LEU A 16 2.53 0.32 18.97
CA LEU A 16 2.51 -0.93 18.20
C LEU A 16 1.56 -1.94 18.83
N ASP A 17 1.59 -2.12 20.15
CA ASP A 17 0.66 -2.99 20.89
C ASP A 17 -0.81 -2.68 20.59
N THR A 18 -1.14 -1.40 20.36
CA THR A 18 -2.52 -0.96 20.03
C THR A 18 -2.90 -1.23 18.57
N THR A 19 -1.92 -1.36 17.66
CA THR A 19 -2.19 -1.58 16.24
C THR A 19 -2.57 -3.01 15.89
N HIS A 20 -2.32 -3.98 16.78
CA HIS A 20 -2.54 -5.41 16.53
C HIS A 20 -3.83 -5.95 17.15
N TYR A 21 -4.23 -7.12 16.66
CA TYR A 21 -5.37 -7.88 17.16
C TYR A 21 -4.91 -8.69 18.38
N ILE A 22 -5.52 -8.45 19.53
CA ILE A 22 -5.38 -9.29 20.73
C ILE A 22 -6.79 -9.82 21.03
N ASP A 23 -6.93 -11.15 21.02
CA ASP A 23 -8.19 -11.92 20.93
C ASP A 23 -9.40 -11.35 21.69
N ALA A 24 -9.21 -10.90 22.94
CA ALA A 24 -10.33 -10.57 23.84
C ALA A 24 -10.60 -9.07 24.06
N ASN A 25 -9.63 -8.18 23.78
CA ASN A 25 -9.70 -6.73 24.03
C ASN A 25 -9.14 -5.94 22.83
N SER A 26 -9.52 -6.34 21.62
CA SER A 26 -9.02 -5.70 20.42
C SER A 26 -9.41 -4.22 20.36
N PRO A 27 -8.44 -3.30 20.17
CA PRO A 27 -8.73 -1.89 20.02
C PRO A 27 -9.69 -1.62 18.86
N LYS A 28 -10.53 -0.60 19.01
CA LYS A 28 -11.44 -0.12 17.97
C LYS A 28 -10.65 0.35 16.75
N ALA A 29 -11.32 0.39 15.59
CA ALA A 29 -10.71 0.84 14.36
C ALA A 29 -10.11 2.26 14.47
N GLU A 30 -10.80 3.16 15.16
CA GLU A 30 -10.37 4.53 15.44
C GLU A 30 -9.08 4.55 16.28
N GLU A 31 -9.03 3.77 17.36
CA GLU A 31 -7.85 3.65 18.24
C GLU A 31 -6.63 3.13 17.47
N LYS A 32 -6.86 2.18 16.56
CA LYS A 32 -5.82 1.66 15.65
C LYS A 32 -5.33 2.72 14.67
N GLN A 33 -6.22 3.56 14.14
CA GLN A 33 -5.86 4.63 13.20
C GLN A 33 -5.07 5.72 13.91
N GLU A 34 -5.51 6.13 15.11
CA GLU A 34 -4.80 7.09 15.94
C GLU A 34 -3.40 6.58 16.31
N ALA A 35 -3.27 5.31 16.74
CA ALA A 35 -2.00 4.69 17.05
C ALA A 35 -1.04 4.71 15.84
N LYS A 36 -1.50 4.30 14.65
CA LYS A 36 -0.72 4.36 13.40
C LYS A 36 -0.22 5.76 13.09
N TYR A 37 -1.07 6.77 13.29
CA TYR A 37 -0.70 8.16 13.04
C TYR A 37 0.32 8.69 14.06
N LYS A 38 0.20 8.33 15.34
CA LYS A 38 1.18 8.66 16.39
C LYS A 38 2.53 7.99 16.12
N ILE A 39 2.53 6.72 15.72
CA ILE A 39 3.74 6.02 15.25
C ILE A 39 4.36 6.77 14.07
N GLY A 40 3.55 7.18 13.09
CA GLY A 40 4.00 7.96 11.94
C GLY A 40 4.72 9.27 12.34
N LYS A 41 4.17 10.01 13.30
CA LYS A 41 4.80 11.22 13.86
C LYS A 41 6.15 10.91 14.54
N ALA A 42 6.21 9.86 15.35
CA ALA A 42 7.43 9.45 16.04
C ALA A 42 8.51 9.00 15.03
N CYS A 43 8.13 8.22 14.02
CA CYS A 43 9.02 7.83 12.92
C CYS A 43 9.55 9.05 12.15
N ASN A 44 8.73 10.08 11.92
CA ASN A 44 9.18 11.28 11.21
C ASN A 44 10.19 12.07 12.05
N LYS A 45 9.92 12.25 13.35
CA LYS A 45 10.86 12.88 14.28
C LYS A 45 12.18 12.10 14.40
N ALA A 46 12.12 10.77 14.50
CA ALA A 46 13.33 9.93 14.53
C ALA A 46 14.16 10.10 13.25
N ARG A 47 13.51 10.14 12.09
CA ARG A 47 14.16 10.40 10.80
C ARG A 47 14.79 11.80 10.71
N GLU A 48 14.14 12.82 11.26
CA GLU A 48 14.68 14.18 11.34
C GLU A 48 15.93 14.22 12.21
N ILE A 49 15.93 13.56 13.36
CA ILE A 49 17.11 13.47 14.24
C ILE A 49 18.26 12.73 13.55
N LEU A 50 17.98 11.62 12.86
CA LEU A 50 18.99 10.79 12.20
C LEU A 50 19.51 11.36 10.87
N CYS A 51 18.82 12.34 10.29
CA CYS A 51 19.21 13.06 9.07
C CYS A 51 19.41 12.21 7.79
N SER A 52 19.38 10.87 7.85
CA SER A 52 19.45 9.95 6.69
C SER A 52 18.34 8.89 6.72
N ASP A 53 17.85 8.49 5.53
CA ASP A 53 16.86 7.41 5.40
C ASP A 53 17.48 6.04 5.68
N GLU A 54 18.76 5.87 5.31
CA GLU A 54 19.54 4.68 5.62
C GLU A 54 19.74 4.54 7.14
N ALA A 55 20.22 5.60 7.79
CA ALA A 55 20.39 5.61 9.25
C ALA A 55 19.07 5.39 10.00
N PHE A 56 17.96 5.92 9.47
CA PHE A 56 16.62 5.65 10.00
C PHE A 56 16.21 4.19 9.83
N LEU A 57 16.45 3.59 8.66
CA LEU A 57 16.12 2.20 8.39
C LEU A 57 16.89 1.26 9.34
N ASP A 58 18.19 1.48 9.48
CA ASP A 58 19.06 0.69 10.37
C ASP A 58 18.62 0.81 11.82
N TRP A 59 18.24 2.02 12.24
CA TRP A 59 17.71 2.28 13.57
C TRP A 59 16.38 1.56 13.81
N VAL A 60 15.45 1.61 12.85
CA VAL A 60 14.16 0.90 12.93
C VAL A 60 14.38 -0.60 13.12
N TRP A 61 15.27 -1.20 12.31
CA TRP A 61 15.61 -2.61 12.44
C TRP A 61 16.16 -2.94 13.83
N SER A 62 17.14 -2.17 14.29
CA SER A 62 17.91 -2.50 15.49
C SER A 62 17.19 -2.17 16.81
N ASN A 63 16.24 -1.23 16.79
CA ASN A 63 15.65 -0.68 18.03
C ASN A 63 14.12 -0.80 18.09
N VAL A 64 13.43 -0.99 16.96
CA VAL A 64 11.98 -1.14 16.95
C VAL A 64 11.60 -2.57 16.59
N ILE A 65 12.09 -3.09 15.46
CA ILE A 65 11.74 -4.44 15.00
C ILE A 65 12.30 -5.50 15.95
N ALA A 66 13.57 -5.37 16.34
CA ALA A 66 14.22 -6.29 17.27
C ALA A 66 13.57 -6.34 18.67
N GLU A 67 12.93 -5.24 19.09
CA GLU A 67 12.26 -5.09 20.40
C GLU A 67 10.74 -5.37 20.31
N CYS A 68 10.21 -5.59 19.10
CA CYS A 68 8.80 -5.84 18.89
C CYS A 68 8.45 -7.24 19.40
N PRO A 69 7.41 -7.40 20.24
CA PRO A 69 6.95 -8.71 20.67
C PRO A 69 6.61 -9.58 19.45
N THR A 70 7.25 -10.74 19.33
CA THR A 70 7.19 -11.67 18.18
C THR A 70 5.80 -12.27 17.89
N ASN A 71 4.77 -11.90 18.66
CA ASN A 71 3.38 -12.34 18.46
C ASN A 71 2.52 -11.34 17.69
N ILE A 72 3.11 -10.23 17.26
CA ILE A 72 2.50 -9.21 16.41
C ILE A 72 2.71 -9.63 14.96
N GLU A 73 1.63 -9.77 14.16
CA GLU A 73 1.71 -9.99 12.71
C GLU A 73 2.65 -8.94 12.10
N GLU A 74 3.84 -9.38 11.68
CA GLU A 74 5.08 -8.60 11.65
C GLU A 74 4.88 -7.18 11.12
N VAL A 75 5.05 -6.18 11.99
CA VAL A 75 5.24 -4.82 11.54
C VAL A 75 6.57 -4.76 10.81
N THR A 76 6.50 -4.73 9.48
CA THR A 76 7.69 -4.59 8.65
C THR A 76 8.24 -3.16 8.69
N PRO A 77 9.54 -2.94 8.43
CA PRO A 77 10.08 -1.60 8.23
C PRO A 77 9.31 -0.81 7.16
N ASN A 78 8.83 -1.48 6.10
CA ASN A 78 8.03 -0.86 5.05
C ASN A 78 6.70 -0.29 5.59
N THR A 79 6.08 -0.98 6.56
CA THR A 79 4.89 -0.49 7.26
C THR A 79 5.19 0.80 8.01
N LEU A 80 6.29 0.85 8.78
CA LEU A 80 6.70 2.04 9.54
C LEU A 80 7.12 3.20 8.62
N ILE A 81 7.80 2.91 7.51
CA ILE A 81 8.12 3.89 6.47
C ILE A 81 6.85 4.46 5.84
N SER A 82 5.85 3.61 5.57
CA SER A 82 4.55 4.06 5.06
C SER A 82 3.83 4.96 6.08
N TRP A 83 3.78 4.57 7.35
CA TRP A 83 3.15 5.37 8.40
C TRP A 83 3.86 6.70 8.66
N ARG A 84 5.19 6.75 8.49
CA ARG A 84 5.97 8.00 8.53
C ARG A 84 5.46 9.05 7.53
N MET A 85 4.84 8.61 6.44
CA MET A 85 4.31 9.51 5.39
C MET A 85 2.96 10.12 5.77
N LEU A 86 2.22 9.55 6.73
CA LEU A 86 0.92 10.06 7.17
C LEU A 86 0.97 11.52 7.64
N PRO A 87 1.83 11.92 8.60
CA PRO A 87 1.92 13.32 9.03
C PRO A 87 2.48 14.27 7.96
N LYS A 88 3.09 13.75 6.88
CA LYS A 88 3.53 14.56 5.72
C LYS A 88 2.38 14.85 4.75
N PHE A 89 1.32 14.07 4.81
CA PHE A 89 0.12 14.29 4.00
C PHE A 89 -0.76 15.37 4.61
N GLY A 90 -1.09 15.23 5.89
CA GLY A 90 -2.05 16.10 6.57
C GLY A 90 -2.36 15.64 8.00
N THR A 91 -3.49 16.08 8.54
CA THR A 91 -3.99 15.71 9.87
C THR A 91 -4.49 14.27 9.91
N LEU A 92 -4.78 13.74 11.12
CA LEU A 92 -5.34 12.40 11.30
C LEU A 92 -6.67 12.28 10.54
N GLU A 93 -7.55 13.25 10.68
CA GLU A 93 -8.87 13.30 10.06
C GLU A 93 -8.78 13.29 8.54
N GLN A 94 -7.84 14.09 7.98
CA GLN A 94 -7.57 14.08 6.54
C GLN A 94 -7.07 12.69 6.07
N CYS A 95 -6.20 12.05 6.87
CA CYS A 95 -5.71 10.72 6.55
C CYS A 95 -6.82 9.65 6.61
N GLU A 96 -7.76 9.77 7.55
CA GLU A 96 -8.91 8.86 7.71
C GLU A 96 -9.91 8.98 6.56
N VAL A 97 -10.15 10.20 6.08
CA VAL A 97 -11.03 10.45 4.92
C VAL A 97 -10.47 9.82 3.65
N VAL A 98 -9.14 9.88 3.45
CA VAL A 98 -8.47 9.34 2.27
C VAL A 98 -8.23 7.83 2.36
N GLY A 99 -7.96 7.33 3.56
CA GLY A 99 -7.52 5.96 3.80
C GLY A 99 -5.99 5.84 3.81
N PHE A 100 -5.46 5.26 4.89
CA PHE A 100 -4.03 5.26 5.20
C PHE A 100 -3.16 4.54 4.15
N THR A 101 -3.73 3.56 3.43
CA THR A 101 -3.03 2.77 2.41
C THR A 101 -2.72 3.55 1.14
N HIS A 102 -3.42 4.66 0.88
CA HIS A 102 -3.27 5.45 -0.34
C HIS A 102 -2.27 6.61 -0.18
N ILE A 103 -1.99 7.01 1.06
CA ILE A 103 -1.25 8.25 1.37
C ILE A 103 0.18 8.24 0.85
N SER A 104 0.93 7.14 1.05
CA SER A 104 2.31 7.05 0.58
C SER A 104 2.43 7.22 -0.95
N LYS A 105 1.42 6.76 -1.71
CA LYS A 105 1.35 6.94 -3.16
C LYS A 105 0.99 8.37 -3.54
N LEU A 106 0.10 9.03 -2.79
CA LEU A 106 -0.32 10.41 -3.06
C LEU A 106 0.79 11.44 -2.83
N LEU A 107 1.79 11.10 -2.02
CA LEU A 107 2.95 11.96 -1.77
C LEU A 107 4.06 11.83 -2.82
N LEU A 108 3.88 10.97 -3.84
CA LEU A 108 4.81 10.92 -4.97
C LEU A 108 4.63 12.17 -5.85
N PRO A 109 5.71 12.78 -6.38
CA PRO A 109 5.63 14.00 -7.18
C PRO A 109 4.66 13.90 -8.38
N LYS A 110 4.61 12.73 -9.03
CA LYS A 110 3.69 12.46 -10.15
C LYS A 110 2.20 12.57 -9.80
N ASN A 111 1.84 12.55 -8.51
CA ASN A 111 0.48 12.60 -8.01
C ASN A 111 0.15 13.93 -7.29
N GLU A 112 1.00 14.95 -7.42
CA GLU A 112 0.82 16.24 -6.74
C GLU A 112 -0.53 16.90 -7.07
N GLN A 113 -0.95 16.87 -8.34
CA GLN A 113 -2.26 17.38 -8.76
C GLN A 113 -3.41 16.58 -8.13
N LEU A 114 -3.29 15.25 -8.07
CA LEU A 114 -4.30 14.40 -7.44
C LEU A 114 -4.37 14.65 -5.92
N LYS A 115 -3.23 14.86 -5.27
CA LYS A 115 -3.18 15.26 -3.85
C LYS A 115 -3.92 16.58 -3.63
N ALA A 116 -3.67 17.60 -4.46
CA ALA A 116 -4.34 18.89 -4.35
C ALA A 116 -5.87 18.77 -4.52
N GLN A 117 -6.32 18.00 -5.52
CA GLN A 117 -7.75 17.73 -5.73
C GLN A 117 -8.38 17.00 -4.53
N ILE A 118 -7.69 16.04 -3.94
CA ILE A 118 -8.17 15.33 -2.76
C ILE A 118 -8.31 16.27 -1.56
N LEU A 119 -7.33 17.16 -1.34
CA LEU A 119 -7.39 18.14 -0.26
C LEU A 119 -8.55 19.13 -0.45
N ASP A 120 -8.77 19.61 -1.67
CA ASP A 120 -9.90 20.48 -2.03
C ASP A 120 -11.26 19.81 -1.77
N ILE A 121 -11.39 18.52 -2.10
CA ILE A 121 -12.59 17.73 -1.81
C ILE A 121 -12.82 17.62 -0.30
N ILE A 122 -11.77 17.42 0.50
CA ILE A 122 -11.87 17.34 1.96
C ILE A 122 -12.32 18.69 2.56
N GLU A 123 -11.82 19.80 2.02
CA GLU A 123 -12.14 21.14 2.53
C GLU A 123 -13.57 21.58 2.16
N THR A 124 -14.04 21.18 0.97
CA THR A 124 -15.32 21.68 0.41
C THR A 124 -16.53 20.82 0.77
N ASN A 125 -16.34 19.59 1.26
CA ASN A 125 -17.42 18.63 1.47
C ASN A 125 -17.47 18.11 2.92
N ASP A 126 -18.63 17.62 3.35
CA ASP A 126 -18.72 16.85 4.58
C ASP A 126 -17.95 15.52 4.47
N VAL A 127 -17.60 14.93 5.62
CA VAL A 127 -16.76 13.72 5.71
C VAL A 127 -17.29 12.56 4.87
N ASP A 128 -18.60 12.32 4.84
CA ASP A 128 -19.18 11.18 4.14
C ASP A 128 -19.19 11.40 2.62
N THR A 129 -19.48 12.61 2.18
CA THR A 129 -19.40 13.00 0.76
C THR A 129 -17.95 12.97 0.27
N ALA A 130 -17.01 13.52 1.04
CA ALA A 130 -15.59 13.51 0.70
C ALA A 130 -15.06 12.08 0.55
N LYS A 131 -15.35 11.19 1.51
CA LYS A 131 -14.96 9.76 1.45
C LYS A 131 -15.47 9.08 0.17
N LYS A 132 -16.71 9.35 -0.25
CA LYS A 132 -17.29 8.77 -1.48
C LYS A 132 -16.58 9.27 -2.74
N LEU A 133 -16.37 10.58 -2.85
CA LEU A 133 -15.72 11.21 -4.00
C LEU A 133 -14.27 10.73 -4.13
N ILE A 134 -13.52 10.73 -3.03
CA ILE A 134 -12.12 10.28 -3.00
C ILE A 134 -12.02 8.79 -3.34
N LYS A 135 -12.91 7.95 -2.81
CA LYS A 135 -12.94 6.52 -3.17
C LYS A 135 -13.21 6.30 -4.66
N ALA A 136 -14.00 7.15 -5.30
CA ALA A 136 -14.23 7.09 -6.75
C ALA A 136 -12.98 7.51 -7.54
N LEU A 137 -12.27 8.54 -7.09
CA LEU A 137 -11.01 9.01 -7.72
C LEU A 137 -9.85 8.01 -7.54
N LEU A 138 -9.77 7.35 -6.40
CA LEU A 138 -8.70 6.41 -6.06
C LEU A 138 -8.98 4.97 -6.54
N LYS A 139 -10.14 4.70 -7.14
CA LYS A 139 -10.41 3.38 -7.73
C LYS A 139 -9.39 3.11 -8.85
N PRO A 140 -8.70 1.96 -8.83
CA PRO A 140 -7.86 1.60 -9.96
C PRO A 140 -8.74 1.49 -11.21
N THR A 141 -8.41 2.27 -12.24
CA THR A 141 -8.89 1.98 -13.59
C THR A 141 -8.28 0.64 -13.97
N VAL A 142 -9.07 -0.43 -13.88
CA VAL A 142 -8.63 -1.73 -14.38
C VAL A 142 -8.51 -1.57 -15.89
N ASP A 143 -7.29 -1.60 -16.39
CA ASP A 143 -7.05 -1.64 -17.82
C ASP A 143 -7.42 -3.03 -18.32
N TYR A 144 -8.63 -3.14 -18.88
CA TYR A 144 -9.14 -4.37 -19.48
C TYR A 144 -8.59 -4.59 -20.90
N THR A 145 -7.84 -3.65 -21.47
CA THR A 145 -7.32 -3.73 -22.86
C THR A 145 -6.56 -5.03 -23.13
N PRO A 146 -5.68 -5.54 -22.23
CA PRO A 146 -4.99 -6.82 -22.45
C PRO A 146 -5.95 -8.02 -22.54
N ILE A 147 -6.98 -8.03 -21.69
CA ILE A 147 -7.97 -9.12 -21.63
C ILE A 147 -8.86 -9.13 -22.88
N VAL A 148 -9.17 -7.95 -23.43
CA VAL A 148 -9.95 -7.83 -24.67
C VAL A 148 -9.11 -8.27 -25.88
N ALA A 149 -7.84 -7.86 -25.94
CA ALA A 149 -6.92 -8.27 -27.01
C ALA A 149 -6.72 -9.80 -27.05
N ASP A 150 -6.55 -10.43 -25.88
CA ASP A 150 -6.38 -11.89 -25.79
C ASP A 150 -7.64 -12.65 -26.26
N LYS A 151 -8.85 -12.11 -26.01
CA LYS A 151 -10.10 -12.72 -26.48
C LYS A 151 -10.25 -12.67 -27.99
N GLU A 152 -9.90 -11.54 -28.60
CA GLU A 152 -9.96 -11.38 -30.06
C GLU A 152 -8.94 -12.30 -30.75
N GLN A 153 -7.70 -12.34 -30.25
CA GLN A 153 -6.67 -13.24 -30.77
C GLN A 153 -7.03 -14.72 -30.62
N LEU A 154 -7.63 -15.11 -29.49
CA LEU A 154 -8.09 -16.49 -29.29
C LEU A 154 -9.22 -16.85 -30.26
N ALA A 155 -10.20 -15.96 -30.45
CA ALA A 155 -11.30 -16.17 -31.38
C ALA A 155 -10.80 -16.30 -32.83
N GLU A 156 -9.84 -15.47 -33.22
CA GLU A 156 -9.23 -15.50 -34.55
C GLU A 156 -8.39 -16.77 -34.77
N THR A 157 -7.67 -17.20 -33.73
CA THR A 157 -6.91 -18.46 -33.73
C THR A 157 -7.84 -19.67 -33.86
N VAL A 158 -8.93 -19.72 -33.09
CA VAL A 158 -9.93 -20.80 -33.17
C VAL A 158 -10.61 -20.83 -34.54
N ALA A 159 -10.97 -19.68 -35.09
CA ALA A 159 -11.55 -19.57 -36.43
C ALA A 159 -10.58 -20.05 -37.52
N THR A 160 -9.29 -19.77 -37.35
CA THR A 160 -8.22 -20.21 -38.27
C THR A 160 -8.02 -21.71 -38.18
N VAL A 161 -7.92 -22.26 -36.97
CA VAL A 161 -7.76 -23.71 -36.73
C VAL A 161 -8.95 -24.51 -37.28
N ASN A 162 -10.18 -24.01 -37.13
CA ASN A 162 -11.38 -24.65 -37.69
C ASN A 162 -11.42 -24.70 -39.22
N ARG A 163 -10.62 -23.87 -39.91
CA ARG A 163 -10.52 -23.85 -41.38
C ARG A 163 -9.35 -24.70 -41.91
N LEU A 164 -8.50 -25.24 -41.03
CA LEU A 164 -7.36 -26.05 -41.44
C LEU A 164 -7.82 -27.43 -41.95
N SER A 165 -7.10 -27.96 -42.93
CA SER A 165 -7.24 -29.35 -43.34
C SER A 165 -6.75 -30.30 -42.25
N LYS A 166 -7.19 -31.56 -42.30
CA LYS A 166 -6.79 -32.60 -41.33
C LYS A 166 -5.27 -32.73 -41.22
N ASP A 167 -4.54 -32.67 -42.35
CA ASP A 167 -3.09 -32.81 -42.35
C ASP A 167 -2.39 -31.58 -41.73
N ALA A 168 -2.93 -30.38 -41.95
CA ALA A 168 -2.43 -29.15 -41.34
C ALA A 168 -2.69 -29.11 -39.82
N LEU A 169 -3.85 -29.62 -39.37
CA LEU A 169 -4.17 -29.80 -37.94
C LEU A 169 -3.19 -30.76 -37.27
N VAL A 170 -2.86 -31.89 -37.91
CA VAL A 170 -1.90 -32.87 -37.38
C VAL A 170 -0.49 -32.27 -37.28
N ALA A 171 -0.07 -31.48 -38.27
CA ALA A 171 1.22 -30.79 -38.22
C ALA A 171 1.28 -29.74 -37.09
N LEU A 172 0.20 -28.97 -36.89
CA LEU A 172 0.07 -28.00 -35.81
C LEU A 172 0.16 -28.67 -34.43
N VAL A 173 -0.59 -29.75 -34.21
CA VAL A 173 -0.57 -30.50 -32.94
C VAL A 173 0.81 -31.08 -32.64
N LYS A 174 1.53 -31.56 -33.66
CA LYS A 174 2.92 -32.04 -33.49
C LYS A 174 3.87 -30.91 -33.11
N ALA A 175 3.77 -29.74 -33.74
CA ALA A 175 4.59 -28.58 -33.41
C ALA A 175 4.32 -28.09 -31.97
N MET A 176 3.04 -28.01 -31.56
CA MET A 176 2.68 -27.66 -30.19
C MET A 176 3.22 -28.68 -29.17
N HIS A 177 3.14 -29.98 -29.46
CA HIS A 177 3.67 -31.01 -28.58
C HIS A 177 5.20 -30.90 -28.40
N GLN A 178 5.94 -30.56 -29.46
CA GLN A 178 7.38 -30.34 -29.40
C GLN A 178 7.78 -29.08 -28.62
N GLU A 179 6.97 -28.02 -28.68
CA GLU A 179 7.17 -26.81 -27.88
C GLU A 179 6.92 -27.05 -26.39
N MET A 180 5.87 -27.83 -26.04
CA MET A 180 5.54 -28.12 -24.63
C MET A 180 6.49 -29.13 -23.94
N THR A 181 7.31 -29.85 -24.72
CA THR A 181 8.25 -30.86 -24.19
C THR A 181 9.70 -30.37 -24.15
N LYS A 182 9.94 -29.09 -24.46
CA LYS A 182 11.18 -28.37 -24.14
C LYS A 182 11.10 -27.74 -22.76
#